data_AF-A0A6J7VSG8-F1
#
_entry.id   AF-A0A6J7VSG8-F1
#
_cell.length_a   1.000
_cell.length_b   1.000
_cell.length_c   1.000
_cell.angle_alpha   90.00
_cell.angle_beta   90.00
_cell.angle_gamma   90.00
#
_symmetry.space_group_name_H-M   'P 1'
#
loop_
_entity.id
_entity.type
_entity.pdbx_description
1 polymer ?
#
loop_
_entity_poly.entity_id
_entity_poly.type
_entity_poly.pdbx_seq_one_letter_code
_entity_poly.pdbx_strand_id
1 'polypeptide(L)'
;MELEYKSQHPVADKIAIALKGWHYIRFEIRQVNQLTTDAILYRITPDLGLHQASLASNGDVVVNENQLNQIITNSYSHKMLKSNLESALGMQWEIELEPYRLALASGMAESVSKSG
;
A
#
# COMPACT_ATOMS: atom_id res chain seq x y z
N MET A 1 -4.93 11.39 8.99
CA MET A 1 -6.22 11.78 8.43
C MET A 1 -6.59 10.72 7.41
N GLU A 2 -7.86 10.32 7.35
CA GLU A 2 -8.39 9.41 6.33
C GLU A 2 -9.41 10.18 5.49
N LEU A 3 -9.42 9.97 4.18
CA LEU A 3 -10.28 10.67 3.23
C LEU A 3 -10.79 9.67 2.18
N GLU A 4 -12.07 9.75 1.86
CA GLU A 4 -12.67 8.99 0.77
C GLU A 4 -12.92 9.92 -0.43
N TYR A 5 -12.55 9.46 -1.62
CA TYR A 5 -12.77 10.19 -2.86
C TYR A 5 -13.35 9.26 -3.93
N LYS A 6 -14.37 9.74 -4.65
CA LYS A 6 -15.06 9.00 -5.72
C LYS A 6 -14.78 9.65 -7.07
N SER A 7 -14.43 8.83 -8.05
CA SER A 7 -14.20 9.25 -9.43
C SER A 7 -14.79 8.25 -10.41
N GLN A 8 -15.13 8.70 -11.62
CA GLN A 8 -15.60 7.83 -12.70
C GLN A 8 -14.46 6.98 -13.31
N HIS A 9 -13.22 7.44 -13.16
CA HIS A 9 -12.03 6.78 -13.69
C HIS A 9 -11.01 6.54 -12.57
N PRO A 10 -10.15 5.51 -12.69
CA PRO A 10 -8.98 5.34 -11.84
C PRO A 10 -8.11 6.60 -11.82
N VAL A 11 -7.72 7.05 -10.62
CA VAL A 11 -6.88 8.24 -10.41
C VAL A 11 -5.80 8.06 -9.36
N ALA A 12 -5.79 6.94 -8.62
CA ALA A 12 -4.87 6.75 -7.50
C ALA A 12 -3.40 6.73 -7.92
N ASP A 13 -3.10 6.21 -9.12
CA ASP A 13 -1.78 6.23 -9.73
C ASP A 13 -1.29 7.68 -9.94
N LYS A 14 -2.15 8.54 -10.49
CA LYS A 14 -1.84 9.96 -10.72
C LYS A 14 -1.60 10.70 -9.41
N ILE A 15 -2.41 10.42 -8.39
CA ILE A 15 -2.25 11.01 -7.06
C ILE A 15 -0.93 10.51 -6.44
N ALA A 16 -0.66 9.21 -6.46
CA ALA A 16 0.57 8.63 -5.91
C ALA A 16 1.82 9.24 -6.58
N ILE A 17 1.81 9.39 -7.91
CA ILE A 17 2.91 10.01 -8.66
C ILE A 17 3.05 11.49 -8.31
N ALA A 18 1.96 12.25 -8.26
CA ALA A 18 2.01 13.68 -7.94
C ALA A 18 2.56 13.93 -6.53
N LEU A 19 2.21 13.06 -5.58
CA LEU A 19 2.62 13.19 -4.18
C LEU A 19 3.99 12.55 -3.88
N LYS A 20 4.48 11.62 -4.70
CA LYS A 20 5.79 10.97 -4.52
C LYS A 20 6.96 11.97 -4.43
N GLY A 21 6.85 13.14 -5.05
CA GLY A 21 7.88 14.18 -5.00
C GLY A 21 7.99 14.90 -3.65
N TRP A 22 7.07 14.65 -2.71
CA TRP A 22 7.06 15.31 -1.41
C TRP A 22 7.85 14.47 -0.41
N HIS A 23 9.10 14.86 -0.17
CA HIS A 23 10.10 14.07 0.56
C HIS A 23 9.81 13.81 2.06
N TYR A 24 8.68 14.27 2.58
CA TYR A 24 8.36 14.18 4.02
C TYR A 24 6.99 13.59 4.32
N ILE A 25 6.26 13.13 3.32
CA ILE A 25 4.93 12.55 3.53
C ILE A 25 4.97 11.03 3.42
N ARG A 26 4.19 10.41 4.30
CA ARG A 26 3.84 8.99 4.27
C ARG A 26 2.36 8.93 3.98
N PHE A 27 1.96 8.12 3.00
CA PHE A 27 0.56 7.95 2.69
C PHE A 27 0.30 6.59 2.06
N GLU A 28 -0.96 6.18 2.19
CA GLU A 28 -1.51 5.01 1.54
C GLU A 28 -2.71 5.45 0.71
N ILE A 29 -2.83 4.95 -0.52
CA ILE A 29 -4.01 5.14 -1.36
C ILE A 29 -4.54 3.77 -1.72
N ARG A 30 -5.76 3.48 -1.30
CA ARG A 30 -6.49 2.28 -1.71
C ARG A 30 -7.51 2.66 -2.77
N GLN A 31 -7.28 2.22 -3.99
CA GLN A 31 -8.22 2.36 -5.09
C GLN A 31 -9.06 1.09 -5.20
N VAL A 32 -10.38 1.21 -5.10
CA VAL A 32 -11.29 0.07 -5.21
C VAL A 32 -12.19 0.27 -6.43
N ASN A 33 -12.26 -0.74 -7.29
CA ASN A 33 -13.26 -0.80 -8.34
C ASN A 33 -14.56 -1.36 -7.75
N GLN A 34 -15.62 -0.55 -7.72
CA GLN A 34 -16.90 -0.98 -7.12
C GLN A 34 -17.61 -2.09 -7.92
N LEU A 35 -17.31 -2.24 -9.22
CA LEU A 35 -17.94 -3.25 -10.07
C LEU A 35 -17.24 -4.62 -9.96
N THR A 36 -15.91 -4.63 -9.92
CA THR A 36 -15.13 -5.87 -9.89
C THR A 36 -14.64 -6.25 -8.49
N THR A 37 -14.78 -5.36 -7.51
CA THR A 37 -14.23 -5.46 -6.15
C THR A 37 -12.70 -5.54 -6.07
N ASP A 38 -12.01 -5.44 -7.22
CA ASP A 38 -10.56 -5.39 -7.27
C ASP A 38 -10.06 -4.11 -6.59
N ALA A 39 -8.95 -4.25 -5.87
CA ALA A 39 -8.31 -3.11 -5.25
C ALA A 39 -6.81 -3.05 -5.57
N ILE A 40 -6.30 -1.83 -5.65
CA ILE A 40 -4.88 -1.55 -5.76
C ILE A 40 -4.49 -0.66 -4.58
N LEU A 41 -3.45 -1.07 -3.88
CA LEU A 41 -2.83 -0.33 -2.79
C LEU A 41 -1.55 0.32 -3.29
N TYR A 42 -1.45 1.63 -3.06
CA TYR A 42 -0.22 2.41 -3.21
C TYR A 42 0.25 2.80 -1.82
N ARG A 43 1.49 2.45 -1.46
CA ARG A 43 2.15 2.87 -0.22
C ARG A 43 3.37 3.69 -0.60
N ILE A 44 3.53 4.87 -0.01
CA ILE A 44 4.77 5.61 -0.11
C ILE A 44 5.38 5.82 1.26
N THR A 45 6.69 5.70 1.31
CA THR A 45 7.48 6.24 2.41
C THR A 45 8.67 7.04 1.88
N PRO A 46 9.18 8.02 2.65
CA PRO A 46 10.36 8.79 2.26
C PRO A 46 11.58 7.91 1.94
N ASP A 47 11.80 6.85 2.73
CA ASP A 47 13.01 6.05 2.67
C ASP A 47 12.92 4.89 1.65
N LEU A 48 11.73 4.28 1.50
CA LEU A 48 11.52 3.13 0.62
C LEU A 48 10.94 3.51 -0.75
N GLY A 49 10.32 4.68 -0.87
CA GLY A 49 9.66 5.13 -2.09
C GLY A 49 8.28 4.49 -2.29
N LEU A 50 7.88 4.31 -3.56
CA LEU A 50 6.55 3.82 -3.93
C LEU A 50 6.52 2.29 -4.01
N HIS A 51 5.58 1.69 -3.29
CA HIS A 51 5.16 0.31 -3.47
C HIS A 51 3.72 0.27 -3.98
N GLN A 52 3.47 -0.54 -5.00
CA GLN A 52 2.15 -0.79 -5.57
C GLN A 52 1.86 -2.29 -5.49
N ALA A 53 0.67 -2.64 -4.98
CA ALA A 53 0.20 -4.03 -4.95
C ALA A 53 -1.28 -4.13 -5.29
N SER A 54 -1.65 -5.20 -5.98
CA SER A 54 -3.05 -5.63 -6.06
C SER A 54 -3.46 -6.26 -4.72
N LEU A 55 -4.71 -6.05 -4.32
CA LEU A 55 -5.28 -6.66 -3.13
C LEU A 55 -6.42 -7.61 -3.49
N ALA A 56 -6.52 -8.70 -2.75
CA ALA A 56 -7.70 -9.55 -2.74
C ALA A 56 -8.86 -8.85 -1.99
N SER A 57 -10.06 -9.41 -2.09
CA SER A 57 -11.27 -8.86 -1.44
C SER A 57 -11.15 -8.77 0.09
N ASN A 58 -10.35 -9.64 0.70
CA ASN A 58 -10.05 -9.63 2.14
C ASN A 58 -8.93 -8.65 2.53
N GLY A 59 -8.29 -7.97 1.57
CA GLY A 59 -7.21 -7.02 1.81
C GLY A 59 -5.79 -7.61 1.69
N ASP A 60 -5.64 -8.91 1.41
CA ASP A 60 -4.30 -9.51 1.26
C ASP A 60 -3.60 -9.02 -0.01
N VAL A 61 -2.30 -8.78 0.08
CA VAL A 61 -1.45 -8.49 -1.10
C VAL A 61 -1.39 -9.72 -2.00
N VAL A 62 -1.72 -9.52 -3.28
CA VAL A 62 -1.66 -10.57 -4.31
C VAL A 62 -0.40 -10.42 -5.14
N VAL A 63 0.43 -11.46 -5.16
CA VAL A 63 1.55 -11.61 -6.10
C VAL A 63 1.10 -12.52 -7.24
N ASN A 64 0.98 -11.98 -8.45
CA ASN A 64 0.53 -12.75 -9.59
C ASN A 64 1.61 -13.68 -10.14
N GLU A 65 1.21 -14.65 -10.98
CA GLU A 65 2.12 -15.64 -11.56
C GLU A 65 3.29 -15.00 -12.32
N ASN A 66 3.04 -13.94 -13.09
CA ASN A 66 4.08 -13.24 -13.84
C ASN A 66 5.13 -12.60 -12.90
N GLN A 67 4.68 -11.92 -11.84
CA GLN A 67 5.56 -11.37 -10.81
C GLN A 67 6.37 -12.46 -10.10
N LEU A 68 5.72 -13.57 -9.75
CA LEU A 68 6.39 -14.70 -9.11
C LEU A 68 7.47 -15.31 -10.02
N ASN A 69 7.16 -15.52 -11.31
CA ASN A 69 8.11 -16.02 -12.30
C ASN A 69 9.30 -15.06 -12.49
N GLN A 70 9.06 -13.75 -12.50
CA GLN A 70 10.12 -12.74 -12.53
C GLN A 70 11.00 -12.79 -11.27
N ILE A 71 10.39 -12.92 -10.09
CA ILE A 71 11.12 -13.05 -8.83
C ILE A 71 12.01 -14.28 -8.85
N ILE A 72 11.48 -15.44 -9.26
CA ILE A 72 12.24 -16.70 -9.34
C ILE A 72 13.40 -16.56 -10.34
N THR A 73 13.14 -16.03 -11.53
CA THR A 73 14.14 -15.86 -12.59
C THR A 73 15.28 -14.92 -12.19
N ASN A 74 14.96 -13.87 -11.45
CA ASN A 74 15.92 -12.84 -11.02
C ASN A 74 16.60 -13.15 -9.68
N SER A 75 16.35 -14.32 -9.08
CA SER A 75 16.90 -14.69 -7.77
C SER A 75 17.93 -15.81 -7.88
N TYR A 76 19.20 -15.46 -7.67
CA TYR A 76 20.33 -16.42 -7.79
C TYR A 76 20.73 -17.09 -6.47
N SER A 77 20.00 -16.81 -5.38
CA SER A 77 20.22 -17.43 -4.08
C SER A 77 18.92 -17.43 -3.27
N HIS A 78 18.84 -18.32 -2.26
CA HIS A 78 17.71 -18.34 -1.33
C HIS A 78 17.51 -16.99 -0.62
N LYS A 79 18.61 -16.31 -0.23
CA LYS A 79 18.55 -15.00 0.42
C LYS A 79 17.95 -13.94 -0.51
N MET A 80 18.33 -13.95 -1.79
CA MET A 80 17.80 -13.01 -2.78
C MET A 80 16.32 -13.29 -3.09
N LEU A 81 15.94 -14.57 -3.22
CA LEU A 81 14.55 -14.98 -3.39
C LEU A 81 13.67 -14.46 -2.25
N LYS A 82 14.11 -14.68 -1.00
CA LYS A 82 13.42 -14.17 0.18
C LYS A 82 13.28 -12.64 0.13
N SER A 83 14.37 -11.92 -0.10
CA SER A 83 14.35 -10.45 -0.17
C SER A 83 13.42 -9.92 -1.26
N ASN A 84 13.39 -10.55 -2.43
CA ASN A 84 12.54 -10.15 -3.55
C ASN A 84 11.06 -10.42 -3.25
N LEU A 85 10.74 -11.54 -2.58
CA LEU A 85 9.39 -11.83 -2.11
C LEU A 85 8.93 -10.82 -1.05
N GLU A 86 9.78 -10.52 -0.06
CA GLU A 86 9.48 -9.52 0.98
C GLU A 86 9.23 -8.13 0.38
N SER A 87 9.99 -7.77 -0.68
CA SER A 87 9.79 -6.53 -1.41
C SER A 87 8.48 -6.52 -2.21
N ALA A 88 8.11 -7.65 -2.84
CA ALA A 88 6.86 -7.77 -3.61
C ALA A 88 5.61 -7.76 -2.71
N LEU A 89 5.71 -8.30 -1.51
CA LEU A 89 4.71 -8.18 -0.45
C LEU A 89 4.73 -6.78 0.20
N GLY A 90 5.82 -6.05 0.02
CA GLY A 90 6.12 -4.75 0.61
C GLY A 90 6.12 -4.77 2.13
N MET A 91 6.76 -5.77 2.72
CA MET A 91 6.85 -5.92 4.19
C MET A 91 7.52 -4.73 4.87
N GLN A 92 8.52 -4.11 4.23
CA GLN A 92 9.19 -2.93 4.80
C GLN A 92 8.24 -1.71 4.88
N TRP A 93 7.38 -1.51 3.88
CA TRP A 93 6.35 -0.47 3.92
C TRP A 93 5.35 -0.73 5.03
N GLU A 94 4.96 -2.00 5.23
CA GLU A 94 4.05 -2.40 6.31
C GLU A 94 4.62 -2.02 7.68
N ILE A 95 5.87 -2.40 7.95
CA ILE A 95 6.56 -2.10 9.20
C ILE A 95 6.69 -0.60 9.43
N GLU A 96 7.05 0.17 8.39
CA GLU A 96 7.23 1.62 8.53
C GLU A 96 5.90 2.37 8.73
N LEU A 97 4.82 1.92 8.10
CA LEU A 97 3.52 2.61 8.13
C LEU A 97 2.64 2.20 9.33
N GLU A 98 2.87 1.02 9.91
CA GLU A 98 2.06 0.50 11.02
C GLU A 98 1.93 1.46 12.21
N PRO A 99 3.01 2.10 12.73
CA PRO A 99 2.87 3.06 13.82
C PRO A 99 1.93 4.22 13.52
N TYR A 100 1.88 4.66 12.24
CA TYR A 100 1.02 5.75 11.81
C TYR A 100 -0.44 5.31 11.72
N ARG A 101 -0.71 4.08 11.25
CA ARG A 101 -2.07 3.52 11.26
C ARG A 101 -2.62 3.37 12.68
N LEU A 102 -1.81 2.87 13.61
CA LEU A 102 -2.20 2.76 15.02
C LEU A 102 -2.50 4.13 15.61
N ALA A 103 -1.63 5.12 15.39
CA ALA A 103 -1.86 6.49 15.86
C ALA A 103 -3.15 7.11 15.28
N LEU A 104 -3.45 6.84 14.01
CA LEU A 104 -4.69 7.28 13.38
C LEU A 104 -5.92 6.63 14.03
N ALA A 105 -5.91 5.30 14.21
CA ALA A 105 -7.01 4.57 14.82
C ALA A 105 -7.26 5.01 16.27
N SER A 106 -6.20 5.22 17.06
CA SER A 106 -6.32 5.73 18.43
C SER A 106 -6.87 7.16 18.48
N GLY A 107 -6.40 8.05 17.60
CA GLY A 107 -6.93 9.41 17.51
C GLY A 107 -8.41 9.46 17.11
N MET A 108 -8.85 8.53 16.25
CA MET A 108 -10.27 8.38 15.91
C MET A 108 -11.10 7.93 17.13
N ALA A 109 -10.63 6.94 17.89
CA ALA A 109 -11.33 6.48 19.09
C ALA A 109 -11.53 7.59 20.14
N GLU A 110 -10.53 8.44 20.36
CA GLU A 110 -10.64 9.58 21.28
C GLU A 110 -11.63 10.64 20.80
N SER A 111 -11.69 10.90 19.48
CA SER A 111 -12.64 11.86 18.90
C SER A 111 -14.09 11.40 19.02
N VAL A 112 -14.35 10.09 18.86
CA VAL A 112 -15.68 9.49 19.04
C VAL A 112 -16.10 9.54 20.52
N SER A 113 -15.19 9.26 21.45
CA SER A 113 -15.49 9.29 22.89
C SER A 113 -15.82 10.69 23.45
N LYS A 114 -15.28 11.77 22.86
CA LYS A 114 -15.55 13.15 23.29
C LYS A 114 -16.84 13.75 22.69
N SER A 115 -17.48 13.03 21.78
CA SER A 115 -18.67 13.47 21.06
C SER A 115 -19.98 12.89 21.63
N GLY A 116 -19.92 12.18 22.76
CA GLY A 116 -21.07 11.65 23.50
C GLY A 116 -21.15 12.23 24.91
#